data_AF-H2A0A3-F1
#
_entry.id   AF-H2A0A3-F1
#
_cell.length_a   1.000
_cell.length_b   1.000
_cell.length_c   1.000
_cell.angle_alpha   90.00
_cell.angle_beta   90.00
_cell.angle_gamma   90.00
#
_symmetry.space_group_name_H-M   'P 1'
#
loop_
_entity.id
_entity.type
_entity.pdbx_description
1 polymer ?
#
loop_
_entity_poly.entity_id
_entity_poly.type
_entity_poly.pdbx_seq_one_letter_code
_entity_poly.pdbx_strand_id
1 'polypeptide(L)' 'DADITELPRSGAASAPFTFFRTYKDGLWRFESAANPGWFLCTSARAHQPLGLSRRPDAAHVLDFYFQLC' A
#
# COMPACT_ATOMS: atom_id res chain seq x y z
N ASP A 1 7.82 -7.23 15.20
CA ASP A 1 8.53 -7.83 14.06
C ASP A 1 7.83 -9.08 13.57
N ALA A 2 7.82 -9.29 12.25
CA ALA A 2 7.17 -10.44 11.61
C ALA A 2 8.00 -10.87 10.38
N ASP A 3 8.12 -12.19 10.16
CA ASP A 3 8.73 -12.75 8.97
C ASP A 3 7.68 -12.85 7.85
N ILE A 4 7.98 -12.28 6.69
CA ILE A 4 7.07 -12.28 5.53
C ILE A 4 6.72 -13.71 5.06
N THR A 5 7.62 -14.68 5.27
CA THR A 5 7.41 -16.07 4.86
C THR A 5 6.37 -16.81 5.70
N GLU A 6 6.09 -16.32 6.91
CA GLU A 6 5.08 -16.90 7.82
C GLU A 6 3.70 -16.25 7.68
N LEU A 7 3.61 -15.05 7.08
CA LEU A 7 2.35 -14.32 6.91
C LEU A 7 1.28 -15.11 6.11
N PRO A 8 1.60 -15.81 5.01
CA PRO A 8 0.60 -16.56 4.24
C PRO A 8 -0.11 -17.66 5.04
N ARG A 9 0.55 -18.20 6.07
CA ARG A 9 0.00 -19.25 6.94
C ARG A 9 -0.83 -18.68 8.10
N SER A 10 -0.75 -17.37 8.32
CA SER A 10 -1.34 -16.69 9.47
C SER A 10 -2.81 -16.33 9.30
N GLY A 11 -3.43 -16.66 8.15
CA GLY A 11 -4.85 -16.43 7.89
C GLY A 11 -5.27 -14.97 8.12
N ALA A 12 -6.36 -14.75 8.86
CA ALA A 12 -6.87 -13.40 9.13
C ALA A 12 -5.89 -12.49 9.89
N ALA A 13 -4.95 -13.05 10.66
CA ALA A 13 -3.94 -12.26 11.37
C ALA A 13 -2.93 -11.58 10.42
N SER A 14 -2.87 -12.00 9.15
CA SER A 14 -2.04 -11.35 8.12
C SER A 14 -2.67 -10.08 7.53
N ALA A 15 -3.94 -9.79 7.83
CA ALA A 15 -4.66 -8.65 7.23
C ALA A 15 -3.97 -7.29 7.42
N PRO A 16 -3.35 -6.96 8.58
CA PRO A 16 -2.61 -5.70 8.75
C PRO A 16 -1.38 -5.56 7.83
N PHE A 17 -0.88 -6.67 7.29
CA PHE A 17 0.27 -6.72 6.38
C PHE A 17 -0.14 -6.91 4.91
N THR A 18 -1.45 -7.05 4.65
CA THR A 18 -1.96 -7.37 3.32
C THR A 18 -2.48 -6.13 2.63
N PHE A 19 -2.08 -5.96 1.37
CA PHE A 19 -2.60 -4.92 0.49
C PHE A 19 -3.17 -5.52 -0.80
N PHE A 20 -4.38 -5.09 -1.19
CA PHE A 20 -4.94 -5.41 -2.49
C PHE A 20 -4.30 -4.52 -3.54
N ARG A 21 -3.74 -5.14 -4.58
CA ARG A 21 -3.07 -4.43 -5.66
C ARG A 21 -4.02 -4.25 -6.84
N THR A 22 -4.22 -3.00 -7.27
CA THR A 22 -5.04 -2.66 -8.44
C THR A 22 -4.22 -1.93 -9.48
N TYR A 23 -4.42 -2.25 -10.77
CA TYR A 23 -3.74 -1.61 -11.90
C TYR A 23 -4.67 -0.62 -12.60
N LYS A 24 -4.18 0.58 -12.89
CA LYS A 24 -4.90 1.59 -13.66
C LYS A 24 -3.91 2.48 -14.40
N ASP A 25 -4.12 2.65 -15.71
CA ASP A 25 -3.39 3.62 -16.55
C ASP A 25 -1.85 3.55 -16.43
N GLY A 26 -1.27 2.34 -16.40
CA GLY A 26 0.18 2.18 -16.29
C GLY A 26 0.72 2.12 -14.85
N LEU A 27 -0.13 2.40 -13.86
CA LEU A 27 0.25 2.60 -12.47
C LEU A 27 -0.46 1.61 -11.54
N TRP A 28 0.14 1.37 -10.38
CA TRP A 28 -0.37 0.49 -9.35
C TRP A 28 -0.81 1.27 -8.12
N ARG A 29 -1.90 0.82 -7.50
CA ARG A 29 -2.34 1.25 -6.16
C ARG A 29 -2.43 0.04 -5.24
N PHE A 30 -2.26 0.30 -3.95
CA PHE A 30 -2.23 -0.71 -2.90
C PHE A 30 -3.21 -0.33 -1.80
N GLU A 31 -4.34 -1.00 -1.70
CA GLU A 31 -5.39 -0.76 -0.68
C GLU A 31 -5.17 -1.67 0.53
N SER A 32 -5.26 -1.13 1.74
CA SER A 32 -5.11 -1.91 2.98
C SER A 32 -6.27 -2.89 3.15
N ALA A 33 -5.96 -4.18 3.31
CA ALA A 33 -6.98 -5.20 3.60
C ALA A 33 -7.58 -5.03 5.01
N ALA A 34 -6.79 -4.57 5.98
CA ALA A 34 -7.26 -4.29 7.34
C ALA A 34 -8.06 -2.99 7.46
N ASN A 35 -7.91 -2.05 6.52
CA ASN A 35 -8.57 -0.75 6.55
C ASN A 35 -9.13 -0.40 5.15
N PRO A 36 -10.27 -0.97 4.74
CA PRO A 36 -10.85 -0.71 3.43
C PRO A 36 -11.02 0.78 3.13
N GLY A 37 -10.70 1.18 1.90
CA GLY A 37 -10.69 2.56 1.43
C GLY A 37 -9.43 3.36 1.78
N TRP A 38 -8.45 2.77 2.48
CA TRP A 38 -7.15 3.39 2.73
C TRP A 38 -6.07 2.79 1.82
N PHE A 39 -5.35 3.66 1.13
CA PHE A 39 -4.33 3.29 0.15
C PHE A 39 -2.95 3.71 0.64
N LEU A 40 -1.93 2.91 0.31
CA LEU A 40 -0.53 3.31 0.46
C LEU A 40 -0.30 4.61 -0.30
N CYS A 41 0.40 5.57 0.32
CA CYS A 41 0.74 6.83 -0.31
C CYS A 41 2.13 7.33 0.09
N THR A 42 2.74 8.15 -0.77
CA THR A 42 3.90 8.98 -0.44
C THR A 42 3.46 10.42 -0.19
N SER A 43 4.27 11.15 0.58
CA SER A 43 4.16 12.61 0.61
C SER A 43 4.70 13.21 -0.69
N ALA A 44 4.16 14.35 -1.10
CA ALA A 44 4.74 15.21 -2.13
C ALA A 44 6.12 15.77 -1.73
N ARG A 45 6.49 15.71 -0.44
CA ARG A 45 7.81 16.10 0.07
C ARG A 45 8.74 14.90 0.13
N ALA A 46 9.98 15.09 -0.34
CA ALA A 46 11.03 14.09 -0.24
C ALA A 46 11.35 13.70 1.21
N HIS A 47 11.86 12.49 1.40
CA HIS A 47 12.33 11.95 2.69
C HIS A 47 11.26 11.90 3.80
N GLN A 48 9.99 11.82 3.42
CA GLN A 48 8.91 11.54 4.35
C GLN A 48 8.61 10.03 4.40
N PRO A 49 8.13 9.51 5.54
CA PRO A 49 7.67 8.14 5.62
C PRO A 49 6.50 7.89 4.66
N LEU A 50 6.32 6.63 4.29
CA LEU A 50 5.08 6.19 3.65
C LEU A 50 3.91 6.32 4.63
N GLY A 51 2.72 6.57 4.09
CA GLY A 51 1.50 6.71 4.87
C GLY A 51 0.33 5.98 4.23
N LEU A 52 -0.85 6.21 4.81
CA LEU A 52 -2.13 5.80 4.24
C LEU A 52 -2.99 7.03 3.95
N SER A 53 -3.62 7.06 2.79
CA SER A 53 -4.61 8.09 2.43
C SER A 53 -5.82 7.48 1.73
N ARG A 54 -6.98 8.10 1.92
CA ARG A 54 -8.24 7.66 1.29
C ARG A 54 -8.44 8.23 -0.12
N ARG A 55 -7.74 9.32 -0.46
CA ARG A 55 -7.90 10.02 -1.73
C ARG A 55 -6.59 10.67 -2.16
N PRO A 56 -6.32 10.75 -3.46
CA PRO A 56 -5.23 11.58 -3.96
C PRO A 56 -5.54 13.05 -3.67
N ASP A 57 -4.52 13.78 -3.25
CA ASP A 57 -4.56 15.22 -3.10
C ASP A 57 -3.18 15.82 -3.41
N ALA A 58 -3.04 17.14 -3.28
CA ALA A 58 -1.78 17.82 -3.57
C ALA A 58 -0.61 17.40 -2.65
N ALA A 59 -0.90 16.77 -1.51
CA ALA A 59 0.10 16.34 -0.53
C ALA A 59 0.39 14.83 -0.59
N HIS A 60 -0.50 14.01 -1.16
CA HIS A 60 -0.40 12.55 -1.13
C HIS A 60 -0.55 11.92 -2.52
N VAL A 61 0.47 11.18 -2.94
CA VAL A 61 0.48 10.42 -4.20
C VAL A 61 0.19 8.95 -3.90
N LEU A 62 -0.81 8.38 -4.57
CA LEU A 62 -1.26 6.99 -4.35
C LEU A 62 -0.82 6.03 -5.47
N ASP A 63 -0.26 6.56 -6.55
CA ASP A 63 0.06 5.82 -7.76
C ASP A 63 1.57 5.51 -7.83
N PHE A 64 1.89 4.23 -8.06
CA PHE A 64 3.25 3.73 -8.04
C PHE A 64 3.60 2.98 -9.33
N TYR A 65 4.86 3.11 -9.76
CA TYR A 65 5.46 2.12 -10.64
C TYR A 65 5.90 0.91 -9.82
N PHE A 66 5.63 -0.29 -10.32
CA PHE A 66 6.02 -1.54 -9.68
C PHE A 66 6.66 -2.46 -10.71
N GLN A 67 7.99 -2.56 -10.66
CA GLN A 67 8.82 -3.28 -11.62
C GLN A 67 9.47 -4.47 -10.93
N LEU A 68 9.48 -5.62 -11.63
CA LEU A 68 10.19 -6.79 -11.15
C LEU A 68 11.69 -6.57 -11.37
N CYS A 69 12.49 -6.85 -10.34
CA CYS A 69 13.95 -6.84 -10.42
C CYS A 69 14.48 -8.17 -10.96
#